data_AF-A0A7J5ZF52-F1
#
_entry.id   AF-A0A7J5ZF52-F1
#
_cell.length_a   1.000
_cell.length_b   1.000
_cell.length_c   1.000
_cell.angle_alpha   90.00
_cell.angle_beta   90.00
_cell.angle_gamma   90.00
#
_symmetry.space_group_name_H-M   'P 1'
#
loop_
_entity.id
_entity.type
_entity.pdbx_description
1 polymer ?
#
loop_
_entity_poly.entity_id
_entity_poly.type
_entity_poly.pdbx_seq_one_letter_code
_entity_poly.pdbx_strand_id
1 'polypeptide(L)'
;MAVSLQRLTSAGRNLLQRNLLKTCSSNRLTPGSHRLLSTQAAQQVALNVPETKVTTLENGLRVSSEDAGLTTCTVGLWIDAGSRYENARNNGTAHFLEHMAFKGTRKRSQLDLELEIENMGAHLNAYTSREQTVYYAKAFSKDLPRAVEILADIIQNSTLGEAEIERERG
;
A
#
# COMPACT_ATOMS: atom_id res chain seq x y z
N MET A 1 19.88 -15.45 14.01
CA MET A 1 21.11 -16.25 13.76
C MET A 1 21.98 -15.47 12.80
N ALA A 2 23.10 -14.92 13.29
CA ALA A 2 24.05 -14.15 12.49
C ALA A 2 25.41 -14.88 12.56
N VAL A 3 26.06 -15.08 11.41
CA VAL A 3 27.40 -15.67 11.34
C VAL A 3 28.35 -14.64 10.76
N SER A 4 29.29 -14.24 11.62
CA SER A 4 30.48 -13.44 11.36
C SER A 4 31.61 -14.38 10.94
N LEU A 5 32.41 -14.00 9.92
CA LEU A 5 33.67 -14.65 9.60
C LEU A 5 34.80 -13.61 9.58
N GLN A 6 35.83 -13.93 10.36
CA GLN A 6 36.97 -13.09 10.73
C GLN A 6 38.11 -13.15 9.70
N ARG A 7 38.78 -11.99 9.55
CA ARG A 7 40.25 -11.74 9.53
C ARG A 7 41.17 -12.76 8.85
N LEU A 8 41.98 -12.25 7.92
CA LEU A 8 43.36 -12.71 7.73
C LEU A 8 44.30 -11.51 7.55
N THR A 9 45.45 -11.63 8.18
CA THR A 9 46.40 -10.58 8.60
C THR A 9 47.48 -10.28 7.57
N SER A 10 47.99 -9.06 7.68
CA SER A 10 49.22 -8.53 7.10
C SER A 10 50.47 -9.36 7.46
N ALA A 11 51.33 -9.64 6.47
CA ALA A 11 52.80 -9.51 6.51
C ALA A 11 53.45 -10.38 5.42
N GLY A 12 54.35 -9.82 4.62
CA GLY A 12 55.19 -10.60 3.70
C GLY A 12 55.80 -9.77 2.58
N ARG A 13 56.81 -8.96 2.92
CA ARG A 13 57.60 -8.16 1.97
C ARG A 13 58.41 -9.05 1.02
N ASN A 14 58.36 -8.69 -0.27
CA ASN A 14 59.43 -8.64 -1.29
C ASN A 14 60.61 -9.62 -1.19
N LEU A 15 60.85 -10.39 -2.26
CA LEU A 15 62.18 -10.49 -2.90
C LEU A 15 62.12 -11.17 -4.30
N LEU A 16 62.95 -10.65 -5.21
CA LEU A 16 63.47 -11.24 -6.47
C LEU A 16 62.51 -11.25 -7.68
N GLN A 17 62.63 -10.35 -8.65
CA GLN A 17 63.69 -10.04 -9.63
C GLN A 17 63.31 -10.51 -11.05
N ARG A 18 63.14 -9.49 -11.90
CA ARG A 18 63.69 -9.36 -13.25
C ARG A 18 63.05 -10.13 -14.42
N ASN A 19 62.74 -9.29 -15.42
CA ASN A 19 62.75 -9.53 -16.86
C ASN A 19 61.56 -10.26 -17.47
N LEU A 20 60.62 -9.46 -17.99
CA LEU A 20 60.35 -9.47 -19.43
C LEU A 20 59.59 -8.18 -19.81
N LEU A 21 60.32 -7.17 -20.28
CA LEU A 21 59.74 -6.11 -21.11
C LEU A 21 59.41 -6.72 -22.47
N LYS A 22 58.15 -7.08 -22.68
CA LYS A 22 57.58 -7.21 -24.02
C LYS A 22 56.59 -6.07 -24.21
N THR A 23 57.03 -5.16 -25.07
CA THR A 23 56.28 -4.08 -25.70
C THR A 23 54.88 -4.53 -26.11
N CYS A 24 53.87 -4.11 -25.35
CA CYS A 24 52.51 -4.04 -25.86
C CYS A 24 52.15 -2.56 -25.98
N SER A 25 51.91 -2.16 -27.22
CA SER A 25 51.50 -0.82 -27.63
C SER A 25 50.41 -0.27 -26.72
N SER A 26 50.65 0.94 -26.21
CA SER A 26 49.68 1.76 -25.50
C SER A 26 48.53 2.14 -26.44
N ASN A 27 47.52 1.29 -26.57
CA ASN A 27 46.18 1.75 -26.86
C ASN A 27 45.53 2.16 -25.53
N ARG A 28 45.61 3.46 -25.24
CA ARG A 28 44.76 4.13 -24.26
C ARG A 28 43.32 3.91 -24.70
N LEU A 29 42.65 2.92 -24.11
CA LEU A 29 41.19 2.95 -24.03
C LEU A 29 40.86 4.14 -23.12
N THR A 30 40.49 5.26 -23.74
CA THR A 30 39.82 6.34 -23.03
C THR A 30 38.59 5.73 -22.38
N PRO A 31 38.36 5.93 -21.06
CA PRO A 31 37.05 5.65 -20.51
C PRO A 31 36.11 6.66 -21.18
N GLY A 32 35.35 6.19 -22.17
CA GLY A 32 34.36 7.02 -22.84
C GLY A 32 33.45 7.64 -21.79
N SER A 33 33.20 8.94 -21.93
CA SER A 33 32.46 9.81 -21.01
C SER A 33 30.96 9.47 -20.86
N HIS A 34 30.56 8.22 -21.09
CA HIS A 34 29.17 7.77 -21.14
C HIS A 34 28.87 6.65 -20.13
N ARG A 35 29.55 6.64 -18.98
CA ARG A 35 29.08 5.90 -17.79
C ARG A 35 28.76 6.93 -16.72
N LEU A 36 27.58 6.80 -16.09
CA LEU A 36 26.99 7.63 -15.04
C LEU A 36 25.86 8.61 -15.45
N LEU A 37 25.05 8.30 -16.46
CA LEU A 37 23.75 9.00 -16.62
C LEU A 37 22.58 8.28 -15.92
N SER A 38 22.76 7.04 -15.48
CA SER A 38 21.66 6.26 -14.87
C SER A 38 21.37 6.62 -13.41
N THR A 39 22.31 7.24 -12.68
CA THR A 39 22.11 7.63 -11.28
C THR A 39 21.30 8.92 -11.14
N GLN A 40 21.48 9.90 -12.05
CA GLN A 40 20.76 11.18 -11.96
C GLN A 40 19.25 11.04 -12.17
N ALA A 41 18.82 10.18 -13.10
CA ALA A 41 17.40 9.97 -13.36
C ALA A 41 16.66 9.34 -12.16
N ALA A 42 17.28 8.36 -11.47
CA ALA A 42 16.70 7.77 -10.27
C ALA A 42 16.56 8.78 -9.12
N GLN A 43 17.51 9.71 -9.01
CA GLN A 43 17.51 10.74 -7.97
C GLN A 43 16.49 11.85 -8.24
N GLN A 44 16.22 12.19 -9.50
CA GLN A 44 15.15 13.13 -9.89
C GLN A 44 13.74 12.56 -9.67
N VAL A 45 13.52 11.26 -9.88
CA VAL A 45 12.20 10.63 -9.64
C VAL A 45 11.83 10.64 -8.14
N ALA A 46 12.81 10.46 -7.25
CA ALA A 46 12.60 10.52 -5.81
C ALA A 46 12.22 11.91 -5.27
N LEU A 47 12.49 12.98 -6.03
CA LEU A 47 12.21 14.37 -5.62
C LEU A 47 10.78 14.84 -5.94
N ASN A 48 10.01 14.08 -6.73
CA ASN A 48 8.67 14.48 -7.19
C ASN A 48 7.53 13.62 -6.59
N VAL A 49 7.81 12.92 -5.49
CA VAL A 49 6.79 12.17 -4.74
C VAL A 49 6.36 13.02 -3.55
N PRO A 50 5.06 13.32 -3.37
CA PRO A 50 4.62 14.07 -2.21
C PRO A 50 4.89 13.30 -0.92
N GLU A 51 5.23 14.02 0.15
CA GLU A 51 5.51 13.42 1.44
C GLU A 51 4.25 12.76 2.02
N THR A 52 4.34 11.48 2.39
CA THR A 52 3.28 10.79 3.14
C THR A 52 3.32 11.23 4.60
N LYS A 53 2.30 11.98 5.03
CA LYS A 53 2.15 12.40 6.43
C LYS A 53 1.38 11.35 7.20
N VAL A 54 1.93 10.91 8.32
CA VAL A 54 1.30 9.89 9.19
C VAL A 54 1.03 10.50 10.56
N THR A 55 -0.24 10.55 10.95
CA THR A 55 -0.70 11.01 12.25
C THR A 55 -1.31 9.84 13.00
N THR A 56 -0.96 9.69 14.28
CA THR A 56 -1.61 8.70 15.16
C THR A 56 -2.56 9.43 16.10
N LEU A 57 -3.83 9.05 16.08
CA LEU A 57 -4.85 9.59 16.97
C LEU A 57 -4.72 9.01 18.38
N GLU A 58 -5.34 9.66 19.36
CA GLU A 58 -5.30 9.22 20.77
C GLU A 58 -5.86 7.81 20.99
N ASN A 59 -6.79 7.38 20.14
CA ASN A 59 -7.36 6.02 20.16
C ASN A 59 -6.48 4.96 19.47
N GLY A 60 -5.28 5.34 18.99
CA GLY A 60 -4.35 4.44 18.30
C GLY A 60 -4.60 4.27 16.80
N LEU A 61 -5.63 4.92 16.23
CA LEU A 61 -5.87 4.89 14.79
C LEU A 61 -4.78 5.68 14.06
N ARG A 62 -4.20 5.09 13.02
CA ARG A 62 -3.22 5.76 12.16
C ARG A 62 -3.92 6.32 10.93
N VAL A 63 -3.71 7.60 10.68
CA VAL A 63 -4.19 8.31 9.49
C VAL A 63 -2.98 8.69 8.66
N SER A 64 -2.88 8.11 7.47
CA SER A 64 -1.85 8.44 6.48
C SER A 64 -2.48 9.24 5.35
N SER A 65 -1.86 10.36 4.97
CA SER A 65 -2.32 11.20 3.86
C SER A 65 -1.17 11.62 2.96
N GLU A 66 -1.46 11.75 1.67
CA GLU A 66 -0.56 12.22 0.64
C GLU A 66 -1.37 13.15 -0.27
N ASP A 67 -0.86 14.36 -0.49
CA ASP A 67 -1.50 15.35 -1.35
C ASP A 67 -0.70 15.51 -2.65
N ALA A 68 -1.27 14.99 -3.73
CA ALA A 68 -0.71 15.07 -5.08
C ALA A 68 -1.28 16.26 -5.90
N GLY A 69 -2.14 17.11 -5.31
CA GLY A 69 -2.76 18.25 -6.01
C GLY A 69 -3.75 17.86 -7.10
N LEU A 70 -4.28 16.64 -7.06
CA LEU A 70 -5.22 16.09 -8.04
C LEU A 70 -6.67 16.49 -7.73
N THR A 71 -7.52 16.50 -8.76
CA THR A 71 -8.96 16.78 -8.65
C THR A 71 -9.77 15.56 -8.19
N THR A 72 -9.13 14.41 -8.06
CA THR A 72 -9.69 13.16 -7.53
C THR A 72 -8.92 12.72 -6.30
N CYS A 73 -9.60 12.01 -5.41
CA CYS A 73 -9.03 11.44 -4.20
C CYS A 73 -9.46 9.98 -4.05
N THR A 74 -8.60 9.17 -3.43
CA THR A 74 -8.97 7.85 -2.94
C THR A 74 -8.80 7.86 -1.43
N VAL A 75 -9.85 7.47 -0.72
CA VAL A 75 -9.84 7.30 0.73
C VAL A 75 -10.17 5.85 1.04
N GLY A 76 -9.53 5.27 2.05
CA GLY A 76 -9.81 3.90 2.44
C GLY A 76 -9.39 3.58 3.86
N LEU A 77 -9.93 2.48 4.36
CA LEU A 77 -9.64 1.89 5.64
C LEU A 77 -9.02 0.52 5.41
N TRP A 78 -7.80 0.34 5.91
CA TRP A 78 -7.08 -0.92 5.92
C TRP A 78 -7.15 -1.51 7.32
N ILE A 79 -7.77 -2.67 7.44
CA ILE A 79 -7.97 -3.38 8.70
C ILE A 79 -7.07 -4.62 8.68
N ASP A 80 -6.26 -4.78 9.73
CA ASP A 80 -5.46 -5.99 9.98
C ASP A 80 -6.36 -7.13 10.46
N ALA A 81 -7.20 -7.62 9.56
CA ALA A 81 -8.16 -8.69 9.76
C ALA A 81 -8.44 -9.37 8.42
N GLY A 82 -8.68 -10.68 8.45
CA GLY A 82 -8.89 -11.50 7.26
C GLY A 82 -9.03 -12.97 7.62
N SER A 83 -9.11 -13.86 6.63
CA SER A 83 -9.39 -15.28 6.86
C SER A 83 -8.32 -16.03 7.68
N ARG A 84 -7.11 -15.48 7.82
CA ARG A 84 -6.05 -16.02 8.70
C ARG A 84 -6.46 -15.97 10.18
N TYR A 85 -7.28 -15.00 10.56
CA TYR A 85 -7.69 -14.76 11.94
C TYR A 85 -9.01 -15.49 12.30
N GLU A 86 -9.56 -16.26 11.36
CA GLU A 86 -10.74 -17.09 11.58
C GLU A 86 -10.39 -18.42 12.25
N ASN A 87 -11.41 -19.08 12.80
CA ASN A 87 -11.37 -20.41 13.38
C ASN A 87 -12.42 -21.31 12.72
N ALA A 88 -12.46 -22.59 13.11
CA ALA A 88 -13.37 -23.57 12.52
C ALA A 88 -14.87 -23.21 12.64
N ARG A 89 -15.26 -22.34 13.58
CA ARG A 89 -16.67 -21.95 13.79
C ARG A 89 -17.10 -20.74 12.97
N ASN A 90 -16.17 -19.89 12.55
CA ASN A 90 -16.44 -18.63 11.87
C ASN A 90 -15.67 -18.51 10.54
N ASN A 91 -15.27 -19.64 9.96
CA ASN A 91 -14.62 -19.68 8.67
C ASN A 91 -15.54 -19.07 7.59
N GLY A 92 -14.99 -18.15 6.80
CA GLY A 92 -15.74 -17.42 5.76
C GLY A 92 -16.44 -16.16 6.26
N THR A 93 -16.33 -15.80 7.54
CA THR A 93 -16.93 -14.57 8.09
C THR A 93 -16.34 -13.31 7.47
N ALA A 94 -15.03 -13.28 7.19
CA ALA A 94 -14.37 -12.13 6.61
C ALA A 94 -14.94 -11.79 5.23
N HIS A 95 -15.08 -12.82 4.37
CA HIS A 95 -15.70 -12.67 3.06
C HIS A 95 -17.19 -12.32 3.20
N PHE A 96 -17.91 -13.03 4.06
CA PHE A 96 -19.34 -12.75 4.26
C PHE A 96 -19.60 -11.30 4.74
N LEU A 97 -18.80 -10.82 5.69
CA LEU A 97 -18.90 -9.45 6.21
C LEU A 97 -18.61 -8.39 5.13
N GLU A 98 -17.69 -8.67 4.21
CA GLU A 98 -17.41 -7.81 3.06
C GLU A 98 -18.66 -7.57 2.21
N HIS A 99 -19.38 -8.64 1.85
CA HIS A 99 -20.62 -8.56 1.06
C HIS A 99 -21.74 -7.87 1.84
N MET A 100 -21.81 -8.12 3.14
CA MET A 100 -22.83 -7.54 4.01
C MET A 100 -22.62 -6.06 4.31
N ALA A 101 -21.37 -5.58 4.30
CA ALA A 101 -21.04 -4.20 4.64
C ALA A 101 -21.78 -3.16 3.77
N PHE A 102 -22.11 -3.51 2.52
CA PHE A 102 -22.78 -2.62 1.58
C PHE A 102 -24.31 -2.72 1.58
N LYS A 103 -24.91 -3.62 2.37
CA LYS A 103 -26.37 -3.86 2.38
C LYS A 103 -27.16 -2.85 3.22
N GLY A 104 -26.51 -1.76 3.65
CA GLY A 104 -27.13 -0.67 4.39
C GLY A 104 -26.56 -0.45 5.78
N THR A 105 -26.92 0.69 6.36
CA THR A 105 -26.51 1.13 7.69
C THR A 105 -27.74 1.51 8.52
N ARG A 106 -27.53 1.83 9.80
CA ARG A 106 -28.60 2.35 10.67
C ARG A 106 -29.21 3.65 10.14
N LYS A 107 -28.45 4.42 9.36
CA LYS A 107 -28.87 5.74 8.86
C LYS A 107 -29.38 5.70 7.43
N ARG A 108 -28.91 4.75 6.61
CA ARG A 108 -29.13 4.70 5.17
C ARG A 108 -29.58 3.30 4.76
N SER A 109 -30.61 3.21 3.94
CA SER A 109 -30.93 1.95 3.28
C SER A 109 -29.84 1.61 2.25
N GLN A 110 -29.79 0.36 1.79
CA GLN A 110 -28.89 -0.03 0.70
C GLN A 110 -29.07 0.87 -0.54
N LEU A 111 -30.33 1.08 -0.95
CA LEU A 111 -30.65 1.87 -2.14
C LEU A 111 -30.22 3.34 -1.98
N ASP A 112 -30.47 3.93 -0.80
CA ASP A 112 -30.06 5.31 -0.54
C ASP A 112 -28.54 5.45 -0.56
N LEU A 113 -27.81 4.47 -0.02
CA LEU A 113 -26.36 4.45 -0.02
C LEU A 113 -25.80 4.36 -1.45
N GLU A 114 -26.34 3.47 -2.28
CA GLU A 114 -25.97 3.31 -3.69
C GLU A 114 -26.24 4.59 -4.49
N LEU A 115 -27.45 5.15 -4.37
CA LEU A 115 -27.83 6.40 -5.03
C LEU A 115 -26.97 7.59 -4.58
N GLU A 116 -26.64 7.68 -3.30
CA GLU A 116 -25.79 8.74 -2.77
C GLU A 116 -24.39 8.71 -3.40
N ILE A 117 -23.78 7.52 -3.47
CA ILE A 117 -22.45 7.31 -4.05
C ILE A 117 -22.47 7.59 -5.56
N GLU A 118 -23.47 7.10 -6.27
CA GLU A 118 -23.62 7.33 -7.72
C GLU A 118 -23.85 8.81 -8.06
N ASN A 119 -24.67 9.52 -7.29
CA ASN A 119 -24.92 10.96 -7.49
C ASN A 119 -23.65 11.81 -7.30
N MET A 120 -22.73 11.37 -6.43
CA MET A 120 -21.43 11.99 -6.27
C MET A 120 -20.44 11.64 -7.41
N GLY A 121 -20.77 10.66 -8.25
CA GLY A 121 -19.86 10.07 -9.22
C GLY A 121 -18.70 9.31 -8.56
N ALA A 122 -18.90 8.86 -7.31
CA ALA A 122 -17.91 8.12 -6.55
C ALA A 122 -18.01 6.62 -6.84
N HIS A 123 -16.91 5.90 -6.60
CA HIS A 123 -16.86 4.44 -6.69
C HIS A 123 -16.37 3.87 -5.36
N LEU A 124 -17.24 3.10 -4.72
CA LEU A 124 -16.97 2.42 -3.45
C LEU A 124 -16.68 0.94 -3.72
N ASN A 125 -15.71 0.35 -3.03
CA ASN A 125 -15.46 -1.07 -3.11
C ASN A 125 -14.82 -1.61 -1.82
N ALA A 126 -14.82 -2.92 -1.67
CA ALA A 126 -14.04 -3.62 -0.67
C ALA A 126 -13.37 -4.85 -1.26
N TYR A 127 -12.39 -5.37 -0.53
CA TYR A 127 -11.88 -6.71 -0.74
C TYR A 127 -11.32 -7.25 0.56
N THR A 128 -11.53 -8.54 0.80
CA THR A 128 -10.88 -9.27 1.88
C THR A 128 -9.75 -10.15 1.35
N SER A 129 -8.71 -10.32 2.16
CA SER A 129 -7.60 -11.22 1.93
C SER A 129 -7.38 -12.10 3.16
N ARG A 130 -6.25 -12.81 3.21
CA ARG A 130 -5.91 -13.64 4.37
C ARG A 130 -5.63 -12.79 5.60
N GLU A 131 -4.97 -11.65 5.44
CA GLU A 131 -4.46 -10.86 6.58
C GLU A 131 -4.97 -9.43 6.62
N GLN A 132 -5.65 -8.99 5.57
CA GLN A 132 -6.14 -7.62 5.47
C GLN A 132 -7.52 -7.59 4.85
N THR A 133 -8.33 -6.65 5.31
CA THR A 133 -9.63 -6.33 4.72
C THR A 133 -9.64 -4.83 4.49
N VAL A 134 -10.00 -4.44 3.26
CA VAL A 134 -9.87 -3.07 2.79
C VAL A 134 -11.20 -2.59 2.30
N TYR A 135 -11.60 -1.40 2.76
CA TYR A 135 -12.78 -0.68 2.28
C TYR A 135 -12.30 0.66 1.74
N TYR A 136 -12.60 0.99 0.49
CA TYR A 136 -12.13 2.23 -0.12
C TYR A 136 -13.17 2.87 -1.01
N ALA A 137 -13.05 4.18 -1.15
CA ALA A 137 -13.86 5.02 -2.01
C ALA A 137 -12.95 5.88 -2.89
N LYS A 138 -13.25 5.91 -4.19
CA LYS A 138 -12.68 6.85 -5.15
C LYS A 138 -13.71 7.93 -5.41
N ALA A 139 -13.35 9.20 -5.23
CA ALA A 139 -14.27 10.32 -5.38
C ALA A 139 -13.53 11.56 -5.91
N PHE A 140 -14.27 12.64 -6.16
CA PHE A 140 -13.66 13.94 -6.41
C PHE A 140 -13.14 14.56 -5.11
N SER A 141 -12.06 15.35 -5.19
CA SER A 141 -11.43 15.96 -4.00
C SER A 141 -12.38 16.86 -3.21
N LYS A 142 -13.37 17.48 -3.88
CA LYS A 142 -14.44 18.28 -3.23
C LYS A 142 -15.36 17.46 -2.32
N ASP A 143 -15.49 16.16 -2.60
CA ASP A 143 -16.41 15.24 -1.94
C ASP A 143 -15.70 14.37 -0.87
N LEU A 144 -14.42 14.63 -0.63
CA LEU A 144 -13.59 13.90 0.34
C LEU A 144 -14.22 13.82 1.74
N PRO A 145 -14.74 14.91 2.36
CA PRO A 145 -15.35 14.81 3.68
C PRO A 145 -16.54 13.85 3.71
N ARG A 146 -17.32 13.83 2.61
CA ARG A 146 -18.49 12.97 2.50
C ARG A 146 -18.12 11.52 2.30
N ALA A 147 -17.09 11.23 1.49
CA ALA A 147 -16.57 9.87 1.32
C ALA A 147 -16.05 9.28 2.63
N VAL A 148 -15.36 10.08 3.46
CA VAL A 148 -14.91 9.67 4.81
C VAL A 148 -16.09 9.35 5.72
N GLU A 149 -17.13 10.20 5.71
CA GLU A 149 -18.33 9.99 6.53
C GLU A 149 -19.06 8.70 6.14
N ILE A 150 -19.23 8.44 4.83
CA ILE A 150 -19.88 7.24 4.32
C ILE A 150 -19.09 5.99 4.74
N LEU A 151 -17.77 5.98 4.55
CA LEU A 151 -16.92 4.86 4.97
C LEU A 151 -17.01 4.62 6.49
N ALA A 152 -17.00 5.68 7.31
CA ALA A 152 -17.13 5.55 8.75
C ALA A 152 -18.49 4.98 9.16
N ASP A 153 -19.56 5.38 8.48
CA ASP A 153 -20.92 4.89 8.74
C ASP A 153 -21.09 3.41 8.38
N ILE A 154 -20.56 2.99 7.23
CA ILE A 154 -20.57 1.59 6.78
C ILE A 154 -19.92 0.68 7.82
N ILE A 155 -18.73 1.06 8.30
CA ILE A 155 -17.93 0.22 9.20
C ILE A 155 -18.50 0.16 10.62
N GLN A 156 -19.07 1.27 11.13
CA GLN A 156 -19.53 1.34 12.52
C GLN A 156 -21.01 1.02 12.71
N ASN A 157 -21.83 1.25 11.67
CA ASN A 157 -23.27 1.26 11.78
C ASN A 157 -23.99 0.32 10.78
N SER A 158 -23.32 -0.69 10.22
CA SER A 158 -23.98 -1.70 9.37
C SER A 158 -25.07 -2.47 10.15
N THR A 159 -26.23 -2.68 9.53
CA THR A 159 -27.44 -3.22 10.18
C THR A 159 -27.58 -4.75 10.10
N LEU A 160 -26.79 -5.44 9.28
CA LEU A 160 -26.76 -6.91 9.15
C LEU A 160 -28.16 -7.57 9.24
N GLY A 161 -29.06 -7.18 8.33
CA GLY A 161 -30.44 -7.67 8.30
C GLY A 161 -30.54 -9.18 8.03
N GLU A 162 -31.49 -9.85 8.67
CA GLU A 162 -31.65 -11.31 8.59
C GLU A 162 -32.02 -11.78 7.17
N ALA A 163 -32.85 -11.01 6.45
CA ALA A 163 -33.23 -11.34 5.07
C ALA A 163 -32.04 -11.25 4.10
N GLU A 164 -31.17 -10.27 4.30
CA GLU A 164 -29.96 -10.00 3.52
C GLU A 164 -28.89 -11.05 3.82
N ILE A 165 -28.78 -11.46 5.09
CA ILE A 165 -27.90 -12.57 5.50
C ILE A 165 -28.30 -13.85 4.78
N GLU A 166 -29.59 -14.21 4.79
CA GLU A 166 -30.04 -15.44 4.14
C GLU A 166 -29.90 -15.37 2.63
N ARG A 167 -30.11 -14.19 2.02
CA ARG A 167 -29.87 -13.98 0.58
C ARG A 167 -28.39 -14.13 0.19
N GLU A 168 -27.47 -13.65 1.02
CA GLU A 168 -26.03 -13.77 0.76
C GLU A 168 -25.51 -15.19 1.08
N ARG A 169 -26.24 -15.96 1.89
CA ARG A 169 -25.91 -17.34 2.24
C ARG A 169 -26.21 -18.33 1.11
N GLY A 170 -27.22 -18.07 0.26
CA GLY A 170 -27.68 -19.03 -0.77
C GLY A 170 -28.63 -18.46 -1.82
#